data_AF-W0TWX9-F1
#
_entry.id   AF-W0TWX9-F1
#
_cell.length_a   1.000
_cell.length_b   1.000
_cell.length_c   1.000
_cell.angle_alpha   90.00
_cell.angle_beta   90.00
_cell.angle_gamma   90.00
#
_symmetry.space_group_name_H-M   'P 1'
#
loop_
_entity.id
_entity.type
_entity.pdbx_description
1 polymer ?
#
loop_
_entity_poly.entity_id
_entity_poly.type
_entity_poly.pdbx_seq_one_letter_code
_entity_poly.pdbx_strand_id
1 'polypeptide(L)'
;EFIVNAKETGKILVVNYKDLDNLKITSINAARFLHDGGFDSSGRYFMVAANASNKIGVVDTKEDKLAALIDVGKIPHPGRGANFIHPKFGPVWATSHLGDETVSLIGTDPKKHKEHAWKVVQTIKAQGGGSLFIKTHPKSKNLWVDTPLNPEAPVSQSIAVFDINNLEKGFEVLPIGEWAGIKDDGARRI
;
A
#
# COMPACT_ATOMS: atom_id res chain seq x y z
N GLU A 1 14.10 -14.97 -5.73
CA GLU A 1 13.32 -15.88 -4.86
C GLU A 1 11.83 -15.66 -5.06
N PHE A 2 10.97 -16.49 -4.48
CA PHE A 2 9.57 -16.13 -4.20
C PHE A 2 9.45 -15.55 -2.80
N ILE A 3 8.47 -14.66 -2.60
CA ILE A 3 8.11 -14.13 -1.28
C ILE A 3 6.69 -14.61 -0.98
N VAL A 4 6.55 -15.34 0.12
CA VAL A 4 5.27 -15.95 0.52
C VAL A 4 4.88 -15.45 1.91
N ASN A 5 3.68 -14.89 2.02
CA ASN A 5 3.12 -14.45 3.29
C ASN A 5 2.32 -15.60 3.94
N ALA A 6 2.70 -16.01 5.15
CA ALA A 6 1.91 -16.90 5.99
C ALA A 6 1.15 -16.07 7.04
N LYS A 7 -0.15 -15.91 6.83
CA LYS A 7 -1.01 -14.94 7.51
C LYS A 7 -1.02 -15.10 9.03
N GLU A 8 -1.52 -16.21 9.56
CA GLU A 8 -1.80 -16.39 10.99
C GLU A 8 -0.52 -16.45 11.83
N THR A 9 0.54 -17.03 11.27
CA THR A 9 1.85 -17.20 11.91
C THR A 9 2.72 -15.96 11.83
N GLY A 10 2.37 -14.99 10.97
CA GLY A 10 3.12 -13.75 10.77
C GLY A 10 4.53 -13.99 10.22
N LYS A 11 4.68 -15.01 9.37
CA LYS A 11 5.96 -15.39 8.75
C LYS A 11 5.99 -14.95 7.30
N ILE A 12 7.12 -14.43 6.86
CA ILE A 12 7.41 -14.20 5.45
C ILE A 12 8.47 -15.22 5.05
N LEU A 13 8.18 -16.03 4.04
CA LEU A 13 9.08 -17.04 3.53
C LEU A 13 9.74 -16.52 2.26
N VAL A 14 11.07 -16.43 2.26
CA VAL A 14 11.87 -16.18 1.06
C VAL A 14 12.31 -17.54 0.52
N VAL A 15 11.71 -17.96 -0.58
CA VAL A 15 11.86 -19.31 -1.15
C VAL A 15 12.80 -19.26 -2.34
N ASN A 16 13.99 -19.86 -2.20
CA ASN A 16 14.98 -19.91 -3.25
C ASN A 16 14.66 -21.06 -4.23
N TYR A 17 14.17 -20.70 -5.42
CA TYR A 17 13.77 -21.65 -6.46
C TYR A 17 14.92 -22.13 -7.37
N LYS A 18 16.19 -21.82 -7.05
CA LYS A 18 17.34 -22.21 -7.89
C LYS A 18 17.52 -23.73 -7.95
N ASP A 19 17.19 -24.42 -6.86
CA ASP A 19 17.24 -25.87 -6.74
C ASP A 19 15.97 -26.31 -5.99
N LEU A 20 15.08 -26.99 -6.68
CA LEU A 20 13.80 -27.44 -6.12
C LEU A 20 13.92 -28.78 -5.38
N ASP A 21 14.98 -29.55 -5.63
CA ASP A 21 15.26 -30.81 -4.95
C ASP A 21 15.89 -30.55 -3.57
N ASN A 22 16.73 -29.51 -3.47
CA ASN A 22 17.38 -29.07 -2.23
C ASN A 22 16.93 -27.66 -1.81
N LEU A 23 15.60 -27.49 -1.69
CA LEU A 23 14.96 -26.19 -1.50
C LEU A 23 15.47 -25.45 -0.26
N LYS A 24 15.94 -24.20 -0.47
CA LYS A 24 16.34 -23.30 0.62
C LYS A 24 15.25 -22.28 0.90
N ILE A 25 14.87 -22.16 2.16
CA ILE A 25 13.84 -21.20 2.62
C ILE A 25 14.38 -20.40 3.80
N THR A 26 14.34 -19.08 3.70
CA THR A 26 14.54 -18.18 4.84
C THR A 26 13.17 -17.82 5.41
N SER A 27 12.92 -18.15 6.68
CA SER A 27 11.68 -17.79 7.39
C SER A 27 11.90 -16.55 8.26
N ILE A 28 11.30 -15.43 7.86
CA ILE A 28 11.42 -14.15 8.54
C ILE A 28 10.22 -13.94 9.47
N ASN A 29 10.48 -13.55 10.72
CA ASN A 29 9.45 -13.08 11.64
C ASN A 29 9.01 -11.67 11.26
N ALA A 30 7.72 -11.45 11.06
CA ALA A 30 7.14 -10.13 10.83
C ALA A 30 6.07 -9.82 11.89
N ALA A 31 4.83 -9.63 11.47
CA ALA A 31 3.67 -9.45 12.35
C ALA A 31 2.54 -10.37 11.89
N ARG A 32 1.65 -10.77 12.81
CA ARG A 32 0.50 -11.62 12.48
C ARG A 32 -0.46 -10.92 11.54
N PHE A 33 -1.24 -11.70 10.81
CA PHE A 33 -2.24 -11.25 9.85
C PHE A 33 -1.66 -10.59 8.60
N LEU A 34 -0.52 -11.10 8.13
CA LEU A 34 0.01 -10.72 6.82
C LEU A 34 -1.04 -10.95 5.73
N HIS A 35 -1.08 -10.06 4.75
CA HIS A 35 -2.04 -10.11 3.66
C HIS A 35 -1.32 -9.80 2.35
N ASP A 36 -1.60 -8.64 1.79
CA ASP A 36 -1.10 -8.10 0.53
C ASP A 36 0.12 -7.18 0.74
N GLY A 37 0.77 -6.84 -0.36
CA GLY A 37 2.01 -6.07 -0.35
C GLY A 37 2.61 -5.93 -1.74
N GLY A 38 3.61 -5.08 -1.86
CA GLY A 38 4.33 -4.84 -3.10
C GLY A 38 5.72 -4.30 -2.87
N PHE A 39 6.52 -4.28 -3.92
CA PHE A 39 7.87 -3.76 -3.85
C PHE A 39 7.88 -2.22 -3.81
N ASP A 40 8.87 -1.67 -3.13
CA ASP A 40 9.28 -0.28 -3.30
C ASP A 40 9.72 0.01 -4.75
N SER A 41 9.90 1.28 -5.08
CA SER A 41 10.27 1.71 -6.43
C SER A 41 11.61 1.13 -6.93
N SER A 42 12.51 0.73 -6.03
CA SER A 42 13.79 0.10 -6.42
C SER A 42 13.68 -1.40 -6.71
N GLY A 43 12.56 -2.04 -6.35
CA GLY A 43 12.38 -3.48 -6.47
C GLY A 43 13.13 -4.31 -5.43
N ARG A 44 13.68 -3.69 -4.36
CA ARG A 44 14.50 -4.36 -3.35
C ARG A 44 13.73 -4.63 -2.06
N TYR A 45 12.85 -3.73 -1.65
CA TYR A 45 12.17 -3.83 -0.37
C TYR A 45 10.73 -4.23 -0.59
N PHE A 46 10.34 -5.37 -0.05
CA PHE A 46 8.95 -5.82 -0.08
C PHE A 46 8.19 -5.23 1.10
N MET A 47 7.18 -4.42 0.78
CA MET A 47 6.30 -3.70 1.71
C MET A 47 5.02 -4.54 1.88
N VAL A 48 4.75 -5.06 3.07
CA VAL A 48 3.63 -5.97 3.31
C VAL A 48 2.73 -5.50 4.45
N ALA A 49 1.42 -5.54 4.24
CA ALA A 49 0.44 -5.23 5.26
C ALA A 49 0.23 -6.43 6.21
N ALA A 50 0.41 -6.17 7.50
CA ALA A 50 -0.10 -6.98 8.60
C ALA A 50 -1.42 -6.35 9.07
N ASN A 51 -2.48 -6.54 8.28
CA ASN A 51 -3.63 -5.64 8.26
C ASN A 51 -4.36 -5.53 9.61
N ALA A 52 -4.73 -6.65 10.24
CA ALA A 52 -5.39 -6.64 11.54
C ALA A 52 -4.47 -6.22 12.71
N SER A 53 -3.18 -6.02 12.45
CA SER A 53 -2.21 -5.46 13.40
C SER A 53 -1.87 -3.99 13.12
N ASN A 54 -2.49 -3.34 12.12
CA ASN A 54 -2.24 -1.95 11.73
C ASN A 54 -0.75 -1.64 11.44
N LYS A 55 -0.05 -2.59 10.83
CA LYS A 55 1.39 -2.46 10.55
C LYS A 55 1.73 -2.75 9.10
N ILE A 56 2.79 -2.10 8.61
CA ILE A 56 3.51 -2.46 7.40
C ILE A 56 4.86 -3.07 7.78
N GLY A 57 5.11 -4.29 7.35
CA GLY A 57 6.43 -4.92 7.42
C GLY A 57 7.27 -4.59 6.18
N VAL A 58 8.57 -4.43 6.40
CA VAL A 58 9.54 -4.14 5.35
C VAL A 58 10.55 -5.28 5.31
N VAL A 59 10.61 -6.00 4.20
CA VAL A 59 11.61 -7.06 3.99
C VAL A 59 12.65 -6.56 3.00
N ASP A 60 13.92 -6.57 3.41
CA ASP A 60 15.05 -6.37 2.50
C ASP A 60 15.34 -7.70 1.80
N THR A 61 14.93 -7.82 0.53
CA THR A 61 15.03 -9.08 -0.23
C THR A 61 16.43 -9.30 -0.79
N LYS A 62 17.36 -8.38 -0.57
CA LYS A 62 18.77 -8.60 -0.88
C LYS A 62 19.48 -9.30 0.29
N GLU A 63 19.06 -8.99 1.50
CA GLU A 63 19.69 -9.46 2.75
C GLU A 63 18.83 -10.50 3.47
N ASP A 64 17.69 -10.89 2.88
CA ASP A 64 16.68 -11.81 3.41
C ASP A 64 16.31 -11.58 4.87
N LYS A 65 16.06 -10.31 5.22
CA LYS A 65 15.76 -9.90 6.61
C LYS A 65 14.66 -8.86 6.72
N LEU A 66 14.02 -8.82 7.89
CA LEU A 66 13.12 -7.74 8.24
C LEU A 66 13.93 -6.46 8.47
N ALA A 67 13.64 -5.41 7.71
CA ALA A 67 14.25 -4.09 7.86
C ALA A 67 13.49 -3.22 8.88
N ALA A 68 12.15 -3.32 8.91
CA ALA A 68 11.32 -2.56 9.83
C ALA A 68 9.90 -3.15 9.98
N LEU A 69 9.22 -2.77 11.07
CA LEU A 69 7.78 -2.86 11.26
C LEU A 69 7.28 -1.44 11.57
N ILE A 70 6.31 -0.96 10.80
CA ILE A 70 5.88 0.44 10.79
C ILE A 70 4.41 0.49 11.16
N ASP A 71 4.06 1.25 12.20
CA ASP A 71 2.67 1.53 12.56
C ASP A 71 2.02 2.49 11.55
N VAL A 72 0.79 2.19 11.14
CA VAL A 72 -0.01 2.98 10.20
C VAL A 72 -1.45 3.11 10.69
N GLY A 73 -2.35 3.61 9.83
CA GLY A 73 -3.79 3.68 10.11
C GLY A 73 -4.45 2.31 10.28
N LYS A 74 -5.77 2.31 10.40
CA LYS A 74 -6.55 1.12 10.77
C LYS A 74 -6.79 0.19 9.57
N ILE A 75 -6.34 -1.06 9.66
CA ILE A 75 -6.49 -2.09 8.63
C ILE A 75 -5.95 -1.61 7.26
N PRO A 76 -4.61 -1.44 7.12
CA PRO A 76 -4.02 -1.08 5.83
C PRO A 76 -4.33 -2.14 4.78
N HIS A 77 -4.72 -1.70 3.59
CA HIS A 77 -5.05 -2.57 2.47
C HIS A 77 -4.48 -1.97 1.17
N PRO A 78 -3.17 -2.18 0.90
CA PRO A 78 -2.49 -1.53 -0.21
C PRO A 78 -2.77 -2.13 -1.60
N GLY A 79 -3.22 -3.38 -1.68
CA GLY A 79 -2.92 -4.23 -2.82
C GLY A 79 -1.40 -4.38 -2.97
N ARG A 80 -0.83 -3.80 -4.03
CA ARG A 80 0.64 -3.66 -4.19
C ARG A 80 1.18 -2.32 -3.72
N GLY A 81 0.29 -1.41 -3.34
CA GLY A 81 0.58 -0.02 -3.00
C GLY A 81 0.96 0.85 -4.19
N ALA A 82 1.31 2.10 -3.89
CA ALA A 82 1.65 3.11 -4.88
C ALA A 82 3.01 3.75 -4.57
N ASN A 83 3.95 3.62 -5.52
CA ASN A 83 5.28 4.22 -5.42
C ASN A 83 5.34 5.55 -6.18
N PHE A 84 5.89 6.59 -5.57
CA PHE A 84 6.18 7.87 -6.24
C PHE A 84 7.29 8.65 -5.51
N ILE A 85 7.74 9.75 -6.10
CA ILE A 85 8.70 10.67 -5.49
C ILE A 85 7.91 11.80 -4.83
N HIS A 86 7.94 11.87 -3.50
CA HIS A 86 7.37 12.97 -2.75
C HIS A 86 8.28 14.21 -2.85
N PRO A 87 7.76 15.43 -3.13
CA PRO A 87 8.58 16.63 -3.34
C PRO A 87 9.52 16.97 -2.16
N LYS A 88 9.09 16.64 -0.94
CA LYS A 88 9.85 16.93 0.30
C LYS A 88 10.63 15.74 0.86
N PHE A 89 10.13 14.52 0.67
CA PHE A 89 10.60 13.34 1.43
C PHE A 89 11.33 12.32 0.55
N GLY A 90 11.41 12.57 -0.77
CA GLY A 90 12.03 11.63 -1.70
C GLY A 90 11.13 10.44 -2.02
N PRO A 91 11.70 9.26 -2.38
CA PRO A 91 10.92 8.06 -2.68
C PRO A 91 10.03 7.61 -1.53
N VAL A 92 8.75 7.43 -1.82
CA VAL A 92 7.75 6.91 -0.89
C VAL A 92 6.93 5.78 -1.51
N TRP A 93 6.43 4.91 -0.66
CA TRP A 93 5.41 3.91 -0.96
C TRP A 93 4.17 4.23 -0.12
N ALA A 94 2.98 4.16 -0.72
CA ALA A 94 1.73 4.55 -0.07
C ALA A 94 0.72 3.39 0.03
N THR A 95 -0.05 3.39 1.12
CA THR A 95 -1.19 2.51 1.38
C THR A 95 -2.41 3.32 1.80
N SER A 96 -3.57 2.96 1.30
CA SER A 96 -4.86 3.35 1.87
C SER A 96 -5.31 2.34 2.94
N HIS A 97 -6.42 2.64 3.60
CA HIS A 97 -6.90 1.86 4.74
C HIS A 97 -8.37 1.47 4.55
N LEU A 98 -8.67 0.25 4.96
CA LEU A 98 -10.04 -0.25 5.00
C LEU A 98 -10.78 0.33 6.22
N GLY A 99 -10.09 0.44 7.35
CA GLY A 99 -10.69 0.74 8.65
C GLY A 99 -10.85 2.23 8.97
N ASP A 100 -10.24 3.12 8.19
CA ASP A 100 -10.38 4.58 8.32
C ASP A 100 -10.06 5.28 6.99
N GLU A 101 -10.22 6.61 6.96
CA GLU A 101 -10.04 7.45 5.76
C GLU A 101 -8.60 7.84 5.44
N THR A 102 -7.62 7.31 6.18
CA THR A 102 -6.24 7.78 6.04
C THR A 102 -5.52 7.11 4.87
N VAL A 103 -4.49 7.79 4.37
CA VAL A 103 -3.48 7.23 3.45
C VAL A 103 -2.12 7.53 4.05
N SER A 104 -1.32 6.49 4.29
CA SER A 104 0.01 6.61 4.88
C SER A 104 1.08 6.55 3.80
N LEU A 105 2.00 7.52 3.81
CA LEU A 105 3.17 7.58 2.92
C LEU A 105 4.40 7.18 3.73
N ILE A 106 5.10 6.14 3.29
CA ILE A 106 6.27 5.58 3.98
C ILE A 106 7.51 5.88 3.13
N GLY A 107 8.55 6.46 3.74
CA GLY A 107 9.83 6.67 3.05
C GLY A 107 10.57 5.36 2.77
N THR A 108 11.09 5.19 1.55
CA THR A 108 11.69 3.90 1.11
C THR A 108 13.15 3.98 0.67
N ASP A 109 13.83 5.11 0.89
CA ASP A 109 15.23 5.30 0.50
C ASP A 109 16.20 5.39 1.70
N PRO A 110 16.66 4.26 2.25
CA PRO A 110 17.63 4.25 3.36
C PRO A 110 19.05 4.65 2.96
N LYS A 111 19.30 5.03 1.71
CA LYS A 111 20.64 5.48 1.27
C LYS A 111 20.75 7.00 1.26
N LYS A 112 19.84 7.68 0.56
CA LYS A 112 19.89 9.14 0.40
C LYS A 112 18.96 9.91 1.33
N HIS A 113 17.88 9.29 1.79
CA HIS A 113 16.85 9.90 2.66
C HIS A 113 16.75 9.13 3.98
N LYS A 114 17.89 8.94 4.65
CA LYS A 114 18.05 8.05 5.82
C LYS A 114 17.12 8.42 6.98
N GLU A 115 16.90 9.71 7.17
CA GLU A 115 16.04 10.30 8.18
C GLU A 115 14.55 9.93 7.98
N HIS A 116 14.15 9.61 6.75
CA HIS A 116 12.78 9.30 6.33
C HIS A 116 12.52 7.82 6.11
N ALA A 117 13.57 7.03 5.84
CA ALA A 117 13.45 5.61 5.56
C ALA A 117 12.73 4.86 6.69
N TRP A 118 11.74 4.06 6.29
CA TRP A 118 10.94 3.20 7.16
C TRP A 118 10.12 3.94 8.22
N LYS A 119 9.72 5.18 7.91
CA LYS A 119 8.80 5.97 8.74
C LYS A 119 7.62 6.41 7.90
N VAL A 120 6.46 6.53 8.54
CA VAL A 120 5.35 7.31 7.98
C VAL A 120 5.80 8.77 7.95
N VAL A 121 6.08 9.29 6.76
CA VAL A 121 6.56 10.68 6.58
C VAL A 121 5.42 11.67 6.43
N GLN A 122 4.25 11.18 6.00
CA GLN A 122 3.03 11.95 5.90
C GLN A 122 1.82 11.04 5.94
N THR A 123 0.75 11.54 6.55
CA THR A 123 -0.59 10.95 6.50
C THR A 123 -1.52 11.98 5.90
N ILE A 124 -2.27 11.59 4.88
CA ILE A 124 -3.34 12.40 4.28
C ILE A 124 -4.70 11.71 4.48
N LYS A 125 -5.79 12.43 4.26
CA LYS A 125 -7.16 11.90 4.35
C LYS A 125 -7.79 11.83 2.95
N ALA A 126 -8.38 10.70 2.61
CA ALA A 126 -9.18 10.47 1.41
C ALA A 126 -10.69 10.58 1.73
N GLN A 127 -11.54 10.04 0.86
CA GLN A 127 -13.01 10.21 0.96
C GLN A 127 -13.62 9.58 2.21
N GLY A 128 -13.03 8.50 2.72
CA GLY A 128 -13.57 7.73 3.82
C GLY A 128 -12.87 6.38 3.98
N GLY A 129 -13.30 5.59 4.95
CA GLY A 129 -12.90 4.18 5.07
C GLY A 129 -13.50 3.32 3.95
N GLY A 130 -13.08 2.06 3.89
CA GLY A 130 -13.55 1.11 2.87
C GLY A 130 -12.69 1.05 1.61
N SER A 131 -11.51 1.67 1.60
CA SER A 131 -10.56 1.58 0.47
C SER A 131 -9.93 0.19 0.40
N LEU A 132 -9.71 -0.30 -0.83
CA LEU A 132 -9.03 -1.55 -1.13
C LEU A 132 -7.78 -1.37 -1.98
N PHE A 133 -7.75 -0.35 -2.84
CA PHE A 133 -6.60 -0.11 -3.70
C PHE A 133 -6.22 1.37 -3.77
N ILE A 134 -4.90 1.56 -3.86
CA ILE A 134 -4.27 2.83 -4.14
C ILE A 134 -3.36 2.68 -5.36
N LYS A 135 -3.33 3.68 -6.25
CA LYS A 135 -2.56 3.58 -7.48
C LYS A 135 -1.93 4.88 -7.93
N THR A 136 -0.75 4.76 -8.53
CA THR A 136 -0.12 5.79 -9.37
C THR A 136 0.74 5.12 -10.45
N HIS A 137 1.44 5.90 -11.26
CA HIS A 137 2.36 5.45 -12.30
C HIS A 137 3.53 6.44 -12.45
N PRO A 138 4.76 6.02 -12.77
CA PRO A 138 5.91 6.93 -12.90
C PRO A 138 5.75 8.09 -13.90
N LYS A 139 4.81 7.98 -14.84
CA LYS A 139 4.47 9.03 -15.82
C LYS A 139 3.23 9.86 -15.44
N SER A 140 2.61 9.56 -14.31
CA SER A 140 1.43 10.27 -13.81
C SER A 140 1.82 11.17 -12.65
N LYS A 141 1.06 12.25 -12.47
CA LYS A 141 1.11 13.11 -11.28
C LYS A 141 -0.04 12.81 -10.31
N ASN A 142 -0.84 11.80 -10.60
CA ASN A 142 -2.05 11.50 -9.86
C ASN A 142 -1.84 10.31 -8.92
N LEU A 143 -2.36 10.42 -7.71
CA LEU A 143 -2.54 9.32 -6.77
C LEU A 143 -4.03 9.04 -6.62
N TRP A 144 -4.44 7.82 -6.97
CA TRP A 144 -5.83 7.40 -7.06
C TRP A 144 -6.15 6.50 -5.87
N VAL A 145 -7.25 6.77 -5.17
CA VAL A 145 -7.69 6.02 -3.98
C VAL A 145 -9.17 5.70 -4.12
N ASP A 146 -9.48 4.41 -4.16
CA ASP A 146 -10.86 3.91 -4.24
C ASP A 146 -11.51 3.81 -2.85
N THR A 147 -12.82 3.55 -2.83
CA THR A 147 -13.58 3.36 -1.58
C THR A 147 -14.72 2.31 -1.72
N PRO A 148 -14.50 1.15 -2.36
CA PRO A 148 -15.57 0.24 -2.77
C PRO A 148 -16.39 -0.35 -1.62
N LEU A 149 -15.80 -0.42 -0.41
CA LEU A 149 -16.46 -0.95 0.79
C LEU A 149 -17.01 0.14 1.71
N ASN A 150 -16.98 1.41 1.29
CA ASN A 150 -17.64 2.48 2.02
C ASN A 150 -19.17 2.27 2.02
N PRO A 151 -19.88 2.47 3.15
CA PRO A 151 -21.33 2.27 3.21
C PRO A 151 -22.13 3.31 2.43
N GLU A 152 -21.55 4.48 2.16
CA GLU A 152 -22.22 5.56 1.45
C GLU A 152 -22.08 5.38 -0.06
N ALA A 153 -23.22 5.33 -0.77
CA ALA A 153 -23.24 5.12 -2.21
C ALA A 153 -22.44 6.20 -2.99
N PRO A 154 -22.54 7.51 -2.69
CA PRO A 154 -21.74 8.52 -3.39
C PRO A 154 -20.22 8.32 -3.26
N VAL A 155 -19.76 7.73 -2.16
CA VAL A 155 -18.34 7.51 -1.86
C VAL A 155 -17.85 6.19 -2.45
N SER A 156 -18.63 5.12 -2.31
CA SER A 156 -18.28 3.81 -2.88
C SER A 156 -18.40 3.75 -4.40
N GLN A 157 -19.01 4.74 -5.04
CA GLN A 157 -19.16 4.84 -6.50
C GLN A 157 -18.21 5.88 -7.12
N SER A 158 -17.26 6.42 -6.35
CA SER A 158 -16.33 7.46 -6.78
C SER A 158 -14.88 7.13 -6.42
N ILE A 159 -13.94 7.86 -7.02
CA ILE A 159 -12.51 7.75 -6.69
C ILE A 159 -11.99 9.13 -6.28
N ALA A 160 -11.16 9.18 -5.23
CA ALA A 160 -10.36 10.35 -4.89
C ALA A 160 -9.06 10.37 -5.71
N VAL A 161 -8.73 11.53 -6.27
CA VAL A 161 -7.51 11.76 -7.05
C VAL A 161 -6.73 12.94 -6.49
N PHE A 162 -5.53 12.67 -5.98
CA PHE A 162 -4.62 13.70 -5.47
C PHE A 162 -3.55 14.06 -6.51
N ASP A 163 -3.09 15.30 -6.50
CA ASP A 163 -1.83 15.70 -7.15
C ASP A 163 -0.66 15.39 -6.22
N ILE A 164 0.22 14.46 -6.60
CA ILE A 164 1.38 14.05 -5.80
C ILE A 164 2.38 15.19 -5.56
N ASN A 165 2.32 16.26 -6.35
CA ASN A 165 3.17 17.43 -6.17
C ASN A 165 2.58 18.45 -5.18
N ASN A 166 1.30 18.32 -4.84
CA ASN A 166 0.61 19.21 -3.91
C ASN A 166 -0.51 18.48 -3.16
N LEU A 167 -0.13 17.51 -2.32
CA LEU A 167 -1.07 16.73 -1.52
C LEU A 167 -1.87 17.59 -0.54
N GLU A 168 -1.38 18.76 -0.16
CA GLU A 168 -2.07 19.72 0.73
C GLU A 168 -3.29 20.38 0.07
N LYS A 169 -3.34 20.42 -1.27
CA LYS A 169 -4.53 20.88 -2.02
C LYS A 169 -5.77 20.03 -1.73
N GLY A 170 -5.58 18.79 -1.26
CA GLY A 170 -6.63 17.79 -1.14
C GLY A 170 -6.81 16.99 -2.44
N PHE A 171 -7.96 16.34 -2.57
CA PHE A 171 -8.29 15.49 -3.72
C PHE A 171 -9.46 16.04 -4.53
N GLU A 172 -9.49 15.66 -5.80
CA GLU A 172 -10.66 15.79 -6.66
C GLU A 172 -11.46 14.47 -6.61
N VAL A 173 -12.78 14.56 -6.67
CA VAL A 173 -13.67 13.39 -6.68
C VAL A 173 -14.12 13.12 -8.11
N LEU A 174 -13.88 11.91 -8.60
CA LEU A 174 -14.34 11.46 -9.91
C LEU A 174 -15.53 10.51 -9.74
N PRO A 175 -16.73 10.83 -10.28
CA PRO A 175 -17.93 10.02 -10.12
C PRO A 175 -17.94 8.86 -11.12
N ILE A 176 -17.00 7.91 -10.98
CA ILE A 176 -16.78 6.83 -11.96
C ILE A 176 -18.05 5.98 -12.15
N GLY A 177 -18.78 5.68 -11.07
CA GLY A 177 -20.04 4.94 -11.15
C GLY A 177 -21.15 5.67 -11.92
N GLU A 178 -21.16 7.00 -11.91
CA GLU A 178 -22.05 7.81 -12.74
C GLU A 178 -21.60 7.79 -14.21
N TRP A 179 -20.31 8.01 -14.45
CA TRP A 179 -19.73 8.01 -15.80
C TRP A 179 -19.85 6.67 -16.53
N ALA A 180 -19.92 5.57 -15.79
CA ALA A 180 -20.17 4.24 -16.36
C ALA A 180 -21.56 4.12 -17.02
N GLY A 181 -22.51 5.01 -16.70
CA GLY A 181 -23.82 5.05 -17.35
C GLY A 181 -24.69 3.82 -17.09
N ILE A 182 -24.43 3.08 -16.01
CA ILE A 182 -25.21 1.91 -15.59
C ILE A 182 -26.59 2.40 -15.14
N LYS A 183 -27.66 1.91 -15.78
CA LYS A 183 -29.05 2.36 -15.54
C LYS A 183 -29.94 1.30 -14.87
N ASP A 184 -29.47 0.06 -14.80
CA ASP A 184 -30.14 -1.04 -14.12
C ASP A 184 -29.71 -1.15 -12.65
N ASP A 185 -30.04 -2.27 -12.02
CA ASP A 185 -29.67 -2.65 -10.65
C ASP A 185 -28.23 -3.18 -10.52
N GLY A 186 -27.41 -3.02 -11.56
CA GLY A 186 -26.00 -3.38 -11.56
C GLY A 186 -25.19 -2.67 -10.46
N ALA A 187 -24.26 -3.40 -9.85
CA ALA A 187 -23.36 -2.85 -8.84
C ALA A 187 -22.43 -1.78 -9.44
N ARG A 188 -22.32 -0.62 -8.77
CA ARG A 188 -21.50 0.52 -9.20
C ARG A 188 -20.31 0.81 -8.28
N ARG A 189 -19.99 -0.12 -7.38
CA ARG A 189 -18.90 0.05 -6.40
C ARG A 189 -17.55 0.04 -7.11
N ILE A 190 -16.70 1.00 -6.80
CA ILE A 190 -15.40 1.23 -7.44
C ILE A 190 -14.31 1.45 -6.40
#